data_AF-A0A7X6Q9N6-F1
#
_entry.id   AF-A0A7X6Q9N6-F1
#
_cell.length_a   1.000
_cell.length_b   1.000
_cell.length_c   1.000
_cell.angle_alpha   90.00
_cell.angle_beta   90.00
_cell.angle_gamma   90.00
#
_symmetry.space_group_name_H-M   'P 1'
#
loop_
_entity.id
_entity.type
_entity.pdbx_description
1 polymer ?
#
loop_
_entity_poly.entity_id
_entity_poly.type
_entity_poly.pdbx_seq_one_letter_code
_entity_poly.pdbx_strand_id
1 'polypeptide(L)' 'MSIGGILWQLLKTQNYPISQYCRDTGLSRSQIYKIFKGEHSPTLETIGKLITPLNMTISELIILLEEQKPVS' A
#
# COMPACT_ATOMS: atom_id res chain seq x y z
N MET A 1 7.28 -1.97 10.26
CA MET A 1 6.74 -0.96 9.31
C MET A 1 5.24 -1.20 9.13
N SER A 2 4.40 -0.19 8.88
CA SER A 2 2.96 -0.39 8.61
C SER A 2 2.72 -0.76 7.13
N ILE A 3 1.55 -1.32 6.82
CA ILE A 3 1.12 -1.59 5.43
C ILE A 3 1.23 -0.34 4.56
N GLY A 4 0.84 0.81 5.11
CA GLY A 4 0.92 2.10 4.45
C GLY A 4 2.35 2.52 4.12
N GLY A 5 3.31 2.21 5.00
CA GLY A 5 4.72 2.48 4.76
C GLY A 5 5.31 1.65 3.62
N ILE A 6 4.95 0.37 3.53
CA ILE A 6 5.40 -0.52 2.46
C ILE A 6 4.83 -0.05 1.11
N LEU A 7 3.53 0.23 1.05
CA LEU A 7 2.89 0.73 -0.17
C LEU A 7 3.52 2.04 -0.65
N TRP A 8 3.82 2.95 0.28
CA TRP A 8 4.50 4.20 -0.04
C TRP A 8 5.91 3.98 -0.61
N GLN A 9 6.67 3.04 -0.05
CA GLN A 9 7.99 2.68 -0.59
C GLN A 9 7.88 2.08 -1.99
N LEU A 10 6.92 1.18 -2.23
CA LEU A 10 6.70 0.59 -3.55
C LEU A 10 6.40 1.66 -4.61
N LEU A 11 5.52 2.62 -4.30
CA LEU A 11 5.24 3.74 -5.20
C LEU A 11 6.49 4.54 -5.55
N LYS A 12 7.34 4.82 -4.56
CA LYS A 12 8.61 5.53 -4.79
C LYS A 12 9.57 4.73 -5.67
N THR A 13 9.77 3.45 -5.37
CA THR A 13 10.70 2.59 -6.11
C THR A 13 10.28 2.41 -7.57
N GLN A 14 8.97 2.41 -7.85
CA GLN A 14 8.43 2.30 -9.20
C GLN A 14 8.25 3.65 -9.91
N ASN A 15 8.63 4.78 -9.28
CA ASN A 15 8.31 6.14 -9.75
C ASN A 15 6.82 6.33 -10.08
N TYR A 16 5.93 5.67 -9.34
CA TYR A 16 4.50 5.65 -9.57
C TYR A 16 3.86 6.96 -9.06
N PRO A 17 3.33 7.83 -9.94
CA PRO A 17 2.76 9.10 -9.50
C PRO A 17 1.50 8.91 -8.65
N ILE A 18 1.42 9.58 -7.50
CA ILE A 18 0.28 9.44 -6.58
C ILE A 18 -1.07 9.79 -7.25
N SER A 19 -1.09 10.73 -8.20
CA SER A 19 -2.28 11.07 -8.98
C SER A 19 -2.76 9.93 -9.86
N GLN A 20 -1.84 9.19 -10.49
CA GLN A 20 -2.14 8.01 -11.28
C GLN A 20 -2.62 6.90 -10.36
N TYR A 21 -1.93 6.67 -9.25
CA TYR A 21 -2.31 5.64 -8.27
C TYR A 21 -3.72 5.87 -7.68
N CYS A 22 -4.11 7.12 -7.41
CA CYS A 22 -5.48 7.43 -6.99
C CYS A 22 -6.52 7.01 -8.05
N ARG A 23 -6.22 7.24 -9.35
CA ARG A 23 -7.11 6.83 -10.44
C ARG A 23 -7.23 5.32 -10.53
N ASP A 24 -6.10 4.62 -10.46
CA ASP A 24 -6.07 3.16 -10.65
C ASP A 24 -6.67 2.39 -9.48
N THR A 25 -6.55 2.92 -8.26
CA THR A 25 -7.17 2.35 -7.05
C THR A 25 -8.65 2.72 -6.91
N GLY A 26 -9.11 3.78 -7.59
CA GLY A 26 -10.42 4.40 -7.37
C GLY A 26 -10.57 5.07 -5.99
N LEU A 27 -9.48 5.27 -5.25
CA LEU A 27 -9.49 5.87 -3.92
C LEU A 27 -9.10 7.35 -3.98
N SER A 28 -9.73 8.15 -3.11
CA SER A 28 -9.33 9.55 -2.97
C SER A 28 -7.93 9.67 -2.40
N ARG A 29 -7.22 10.74 -2.79
CA ARG A 29 -5.90 11.07 -2.24
C ARG A 29 -5.90 11.17 -0.71
N SER A 30 -6.98 11.69 -0.12
CA SER A 30 -7.13 11.78 1.35
C SER A 30 -7.18 10.39 2.01
N GLN A 31 -7.96 9.46 1.46
CA GLN A 31 -8.03 8.08 1.98
C GLN A 31 -6.68 7.39 1.89
N ILE A 32 -5.99 7.52 0.75
CA ILE A 32 -4.66 6.91 0.55
C ILE A 32 -3.66 7.46 1.56
N TYR A 33 -3.59 8.78 1.78
CA TYR A 33 -2.68 9.35 2.77
C TYR A 33 -2.99 8.95 4.20
N LYS A 34 -4.27 8.85 4.58
CA LYS A 34 -4.66 8.34 5.91
C LYS A 34 -4.15 6.92 6.12
N ILE A 35 -4.23 6.07 5.10
CA ILE A 35 -3.69 4.70 5.13
C ILE A 35 -2.16 4.72 5.22
N PHE A 36 -1.49 5.53 4.39
CA PHE A 36 -0.02 5.63 4.39
C PHE A 36 0.57 6.09 5.72
N LYS A 37 -0.13 7.01 6.41
CA LYS A 37 0.26 7.51 7.74
C LYS A 37 -0.16 6.60 8.90
N GLY A 38 -0.94 5.54 8.63
CA GLY A 38 -1.49 4.68 9.69
C GLY A 38 -2.66 5.30 10.47
N GLU A 39 -3.20 6.43 10.00
CA GLU A 39 -4.38 7.08 10.58
C GLU A 39 -5.68 6.30 10.28
N HIS A 40 -5.64 5.39 9.30
CA HIS A 40 -6.76 4.54 8.92
C HIS A 40 -6.29 3.13 8.57
N SER A 41 -6.85 2.13 9.23
CA SER A 41 -6.58 0.71 8.92
C SER A 41 -7.46 0.27 7.74
N PRO A 42 -6.87 -0.13 6.59
CA PRO A 42 -7.65 -0.54 5.43
C PRO A 42 -8.31 -1.91 5.65
N THR A 43 -9.51 -2.09 5.08
CA THR A 43 -10.14 -3.41 4.97
C THR A 43 -9.40 -4.30 3.97
N LEU A 44 -9.67 -5.61 3.96
CA LEU A 44 -9.10 -6.53 2.98
C LEU A 44 -9.46 -6.14 1.54
N GLU A 45 -10.69 -5.69 1.30
CA GLU A 45 -11.12 -5.16 0.01
C GLU A 45 -10.29 -3.92 -0.38
N THR A 46 -10.06 -3.02 0.57
CA THR A 46 -9.25 -1.81 0.34
C THR A 46 -7.81 -2.17 0.04
N ILE A 47 -7.25 -3.17 0.73
CA ILE A 47 -5.92 -3.71 0.43
C ILE A 47 -5.88 -4.24 -1.01
N GLY A 48 -6.89 -5.01 -1.43
CA GLY A 48 -7.00 -5.49 -2.81
C GLY A 48 -6.94 -4.35 -3.84
N LYS A 49 -7.69 -3.26 -3.60
CA LYS A 49 -7.65 -2.06 -4.46
C LYS A 49 -6.28 -1.41 -4.48
N LEU A 50 -5.56 -1.39 -3.36
CA LEU A 50 -4.25 -0.76 -3.23
C LEU A 50 -3.13 -1.56 -3.92
N ILE A 51 -3.19 -2.89 -3.91
CA ILE A 51 -2.12 -3.73 -4.46
C ILE A 51 -2.32 -4.09 -5.94
N THR A 52 -3.57 -4.07 -6.43
CA THR A 52 -3.86 -4.42 -7.83
C THR A 52 -3.08 -3.56 -8.85
N PRO A 53 -3.02 -2.21 -8.71
CA PRO A 53 -2.23 -1.38 -9.63
C PRO A 53 -0.71 -1.59 -9.52
N LEU A 54 -0.25 -2.16 -8.40
CA LEU A 54 1.17 -2.49 -8.17
C LEU A 54 1.54 -3.87 -8.74
N ASN A 55 0.59 -4.53 -9.44
CA ASN A 55 0.72 -5.89 -9.95
C ASN A 55 1.17 -6.89 -8.86
N MET A 56 0.58 -6.74 -7.67
CA MET A 56 0.96 -7.49 -6.47
C MET A 56 -0.23 -8.25 -5.91
N THR A 57 0.04 -9.45 -5.43
CA THR A 57 -0.91 -10.32 -4.72
C THR A 57 -0.87 -10.05 -3.21
N ILE A 58 -1.94 -10.47 -2.51
CA ILE A 58 -1.99 -10.35 -1.04
C ILE A 58 -0.86 -11.15 -0.38
N SER A 59 -0.53 -12.32 -0.93
CA SER A 59 0.54 -13.17 -0.42
C SER A 59 1.91 -12.48 -0.50
N GLU A 60 2.24 -11.82 -1.62
CA GLU A 60 3.48 -11.05 -1.75
C GLU A 60 3.53 -9.88 -0.75
N LEU A 61 2.41 -9.20 -0.52
CA LEU A 61 2.33 -8.15 0.50
C LEU A 61 2.60 -8.70 1.91
N ILE A 62 2.08 -9.88 2.24
CA ILE A 62 2.31 -10.53 3.54
C ILE A 62 3.79 -10.89 3.72
N ILE A 63 4.43 -11.45 2.69
CA ILE A 63 5.87 -11.76 2.74
C ILE A 63 6.67 -10.49 3.02
N LEU A 64 6.40 -9.39 2.31
CA LEU A 64 7.08 -8.10 2.54
C LEU A 64 6.84 -7.55 3.96
N LEU A 65 5.68 -7.78 4.56
CA LEU A 65 5.39 -7.39 5.94
C LEU A 65 6.18 -8.22 6.96
N GLU A 66 6.39 -9.50 6.67
CA GLU A 66 7.10 -10.44 7.53
C GLU A 66 8.62 -10.25 7.46
N GLU A 67 9.19 -10.06 6.27
CA GLU A 67 10.62 -9.79 6.06
C GLU A 67 11.08 -8.51 6.77
N GLN A 68 10.17 -7.57 6.97
CA GLN A 68 10.44 -6.29 7.62
C GLN A 68 10.14 -6.29 9.13
N LYS A 69 9.78 -7.44 9.71
CA LYS A 69 9.80 -7.62 11.16
C LYS A 69 11.24 -7.89 11.60
N PRO A 70 11.83 -7.08 12.49
CA PRO A 70 13.12 -7.45 13.06
C PRO A 70 12.96 -8.79 13.79
N VAL A 71 13.91 -9.71 13.57
CA VAL A 71 14.07 -10.90 14.40
C VAL A 71 14.14 -10.41 15.84
N SER A 72 13.10 -10.75 16.62
CA SER A 72 12.99 -10.37 18.03
C SER A 72 13.97 -11.15 18.88
#